data_AF-A0A3N5VRQ2-F1
#
_entry.id   AF-A0A3N5VRQ2-F1
#
_cell.length_a   1.000
_cell.length_b   1.000
_cell.length_c   1.000
_cell.angle_alpha   90.00
_cell.angle_beta   90.00
_cell.angle_gamma   90.00
#
_symmetry.space_group_name_H-M   'P 1'
#
loop_
_entity.id
_entity.type
_entity.pdbx_description
1 polymer ?
#
loop_
_entity_poly.entity_id
_entity_poly.type
_entity_poly.pdbx_seq_one_letter_code
_entity_poly.pdbx_strand_id
1 'polypeptide(L)'
;LQCGFCTPGFIVSAKALLDQNPEPTEQEIRRWLAGNLCRCTGYDKIVRAVQGAAEEMREHLAQTGEIPARSGADRVEEVGV
;
A
#
# COMPACT_ATOMS: atom_id res chain seq x y z
N LEU A 1 -13.29 4.90 -3.29
CA LEU A 1 -13.54 3.46 -3.56
C LEU A 1 -14.77 3.33 -4.46
N GLN A 2 -14.86 2.28 -5.29
CA GLN A 2 -16.03 1.99 -6.14
C GLN A 2 -16.47 0.54 -5.91
N CYS A 3 -16.35 -0.33 -6.92
CA CYS A 3 -16.72 -1.74 -6.89
C CYS A 3 -15.92 -2.63 -5.92
N GLY A 4 -14.74 -2.20 -5.46
CA GLY A 4 -13.99 -2.88 -4.39
C GLY A 4 -13.20 -4.14 -4.80
N PHE A 5 -13.46 -4.73 -5.97
CA PHE A 5 -12.86 -5.99 -6.38
C PHE A 5 -11.32 -5.99 -6.39
N CYS A 6 -10.70 -4.92 -6.91
CA CYS A 6 -9.23 -4.81 -6.99
C CYS A 6 -8.58 -4.37 -5.67
N THR A 7 -9.37 -3.85 -4.71
CA THR A 7 -8.84 -3.20 -3.50
C THR A 7 -7.91 -4.09 -2.68
N PRO A 8 -8.20 -5.39 -2.45
CA PRO A 8 -7.29 -6.24 -1.67
C PRO A 8 -5.88 -6.31 -2.28
N GLY A 9 -5.77 -6.49 -3.60
CA GLY A 9 -4.48 -6.55 -4.29
C GLY A 9 -3.70 -5.23 -4.18
N PHE A 10 -4.40 -4.10 -4.31
CA PHE A 10 -3.80 -2.78 -4.11
C PHE A 10 -3.31 -2.54 -2.68
N ILE A 11 -4.08 -2.95 -1.65
CA ILE A 11 -3.67 -2.77 -0.25
C ILE A 11 -2.38 -3.55 0.03
N VAL A 12 -2.33 -4.83 -0.35
CA VAL A 12 -1.13 -5.66 -0.14
C VAL A 12 0.07 -5.11 -0.90
N SER A 13 -0.11 -4.74 -2.17
CA SER A 13 0.97 -4.22 -3.00
C SER A 13 1.48 -2.86 -2.53
N ALA A 14 0.57 -1.97 -2.11
CA ALA A 14 0.93 -0.66 -1.55
C ALA A 14 1.65 -0.80 -0.21
N LYS A 15 1.22 -1.72 0.67
CA LYS A 15 1.94 -2.00 1.91
C LYS A 15 3.36 -2.48 1.65
N ALA A 16 3.52 -3.42 0.71
CA ALA A 16 4.85 -3.91 0.33
C ALA A 16 5.75 -2.82 -0.27
N LEU A 17 5.18 -1.86 -1.01
CA LEU A 17 5.90 -0.66 -1.45
C LEU A 17 6.34 0.19 -0.26
N LEU A 18 5.43 0.55 0.65
CA LEU A 18 5.71 1.48 1.75
C LEU A 18 6.65 0.90 2.81
N ASP A 19 6.71 -0.42 2.94
CA ASP A 19 7.72 -1.09 3.76
C ASP A 19 9.14 -0.97 3.20
N GLN A 20 9.28 -0.86 1.88
CA GLN A 20 10.57 -0.75 1.18
C GLN A 20 10.97 0.70 0.92
N ASN A 21 9.99 1.54 0.57
CA ASN A 21 10.17 2.95 0.30
C ASN A 21 9.03 3.74 0.97
N PRO A 22 9.27 4.30 2.17
CA PRO A 22 8.29 5.11 2.91
C PRO A 22 7.97 6.47 2.29
N GLU A 23 8.74 6.94 1.30
CA GLU A 23 8.53 8.21 0.60
C GLU A 23 8.60 8.02 -0.92
N PRO A 24 7.67 7.23 -1.51
CA PRO A 24 7.68 6.99 -2.94
C PRO A 24 7.10 8.18 -3.69
N THR A 25 7.72 8.49 -4.83
CA THR A 25 7.16 9.46 -5.79
C THR A 25 5.90 8.90 -6.46
N GLU A 26 5.06 9.76 -7.04
CA GLU A 26 3.88 9.33 -7.80
C GLU A 26 4.24 8.34 -8.93
N GLN A 27 5.34 8.58 -9.65
CA GLN A 27 5.76 7.71 -10.73
C GLN A 27 6.15 6.31 -10.24
N GLU A 28 6.81 6.22 -9.09
CA GLU A 28 7.17 4.95 -8.46
C GLU A 28 5.94 4.20 -7.99
N ILE A 29 4.98 4.88 -7.37
CA ILE A 29 3.69 4.28 -6.98
C ILE A 29 2.98 3.69 -8.21
N ARG A 30 2.85 4.47 -9.29
CA ARG A 30 2.19 4.00 -10.52
C ARG A 30 2.90 2.81 -11.14
N ARG A 31 4.23 2.82 -11.19
CA ARG A 31 5.05 1.73 -11.73
C ARG A 31 4.91 0.47 -10.88
N TRP A 32 4.98 0.60 -9.55
CA TRP A 32 4.84 -0.50 -8.62
C TRP A 32 3.47 -1.17 -8.71
N LEU A 33 2.41 -0.36 -8.84
CA LEU A 33 1.04 -0.84 -8.88
C LEU A 33 0.57 -1.29 -10.27
N ALA A 34 1.42 -1.25 -11.30
CA ALA A 34 1.03 -1.56 -12.68
C ALA A 34 0.50 -3.00 -12.86
N GLY A 35 0.89 -3.94 -11.99
CA GLY A 35 0.37 -5.32 -11.98
C GLY A 35 -1.02 -5.47 -11.35
N ASN A 36 -1.55 -4.43 -10.68
CA ASN A 36 -2.87 -4.45 -10.05
C ASN A 36 -3.87 -3.73 -10.94
N LEU A 37 -4.73 -4.48 -11.63
CA LEU A 37 -5.67 -3.90 -12.58
C LEU A 37 -6.93 -3.36 -11.88
N CYS A 38 -7.28 -2.10 -12.17
CA CYS A 38 -8.53 -1.50 -11.74
C CYS A 38 -9.41 -1.10 -12.93
N ARG A 39 -10.67 -1.57 -12.93
CA ARG A 39 -11.67 -1.14 -13.94
C ARG A 39 -12.47 0.10 -13.54
N CYS A 40 -12.61 0.37 -12.25
CA CYS A 40 -13.62 1.30 -11.73
C CYS A 40 -13.11 2.73 -11.45
N THR A 41 -11.80 2.95 -11.22
CA THR A 41 -11.29 4.23 -10.67
C THR A 41 -10.34 5.02 -11.56
N GLY A 42 -9.72 4.42 -12.56
CA GLY A 42 -8.70 5.09 -13.37
C GLY A 42 -7.39 5.40 -12.63
N TYR A 43 -7.11 4.70 -11.51
CA TYR A 43 -5.86 4.75 -10.72
C TYR A 43 -5.59 6.02 -9.90
N ASP A 44 -6.00 7.22 -10.32
CA ASP A 44 -5.59 8.46 -9.64
C ASP A 44 -5.98 8.50 -8.15
N LYS A 45 -7.18 8.05 -7.81
CA LYS A 45 -7.62 7.98 -6.41
C LYS A 45 -6.84 6.96 -5.58
N ILE A 46 -6.31 5.92 -6.22
CA ILE A 46 -5.50 4.89 -5.56
C ILE A 46 -4.11 5.47 -5.27
N VAL A 47 -3.49 6.13 -6.25
CA VAL A 47 -2.19 6.80 -6.09
C VAL A 47 -2.23 7.79 -4.93
N ARG A 48 -3.25 8.67 -4.89
CA ARG A 48 -3.42 9.64 -3.80
C ARG A 48 -3.61 8.96 -2.44
N ALA A 49 -4.33 7.84 -2.39
CA ALA A 49 -4.52 7.09 -1.15
C ALA A 49 -3.20 6.49 -0.64
N VAL A 50 -2.34 6.00 -1.54
CA VAL A 50 -1.00 5.50 -1.16
C VAL A 50 -0.10 6.63 -0.66
N GLN A 51 -0.14 7.80 -1.29
CA GLN A 51 0.60 8.98 -0.81
C GLN A 51 0.15 9.41 0.59
N GLY A 52 -1.17 9.48 0.83
CA GLY A 52 -1.71 9.78 2.15
C GLY A 52 -1.33 8.74 3.20
N ALA A 53 -1.37 7.45 2.85
CA ALA A 53 -0.92 6.38 3.75
C ALA A 53 0.58 6.49 4.08
N ALA A 54 1.42 6.87 3.10
CA ALA A 54 2.85 7.09 3.32
C ALA A 54 3.11 8.24 4.31
N GLU A 55 2.35 9.32 4.20
CA GLU A 55 2.39 10.45 5.13
C GLU A 55 1.96 10.01 6.54
N GLU A 56 0.77 9.42 6.69
CA GLU A 56 0.24 8.95 7.97
C GLU A 56 1.18 7.95 8.67
N MET A 57 1.79 7.02 7.92
CA MET A 57 2.73 6.04 8.48
C MET A 57 4.01 6.69 9.01
N ARG A 58 4.53 7.72 8.32
CA ARG A 58 5.71 8.46 8.78
C ARG A 58 5.39 9.30 10.00
N GLU A 59 4.23 9.94 10.03
CA GLU A 59 3.75 10.68 11.21
C GLU A 59 3.60 9.74 12.41
N HIS A 60 2.97 8.58 12.22
CA HIS A 60 2.83 7.56 13.27
C HIS A 60 4.20 7.10 13.79
N LEU A 61 5.16 6.82 12.90
CA LEU A 61 6.52 6.44 13.28
C LEU A 61 7.21 7.55 14.09
N ALA A 62 7.06 8.81 13.70
CA ALA A 62 7.64 9.94 14.41
C ALA A 62 7.04 10.11 15.82
N GLN A 63 5.74 9.80 15.98
CA GLN A 63 5.03 9.95 17.26
C GLN A 63 5.26 8.78 18.23
N THR A 64 5.34 7.55 17.72
CA THR A 64 5.34 6.32 18.53
C THR A 64 6.67 5.60 18.55
N GLY A 65 7.56 5.88 17.60
CA GLY A 65 8.77 5.10 17.38
C GLY A 65 8.53 3.72 16.76
N GLU A 66 7.28 3.38 16.42
CA GLU A 66 6.89 2.10 15.82
C GLU A 66 6.19 2.28 14.46
N ILE A 67 6.56 1.43 13.49
CA ILE A 67 5.78 1.24 12.27
C ILE A 67 4.53 0.43 12.65
N PRO A 68 3.31 0.82 12.23
CA PRO A 68 2.09 0.05 12.50
C PRO A 68 2.31 -1.44 12.20
N ALA A 69 2.13 -2.27 13.24
CA ALA A 69 2.58 -3.65 13.26
C ALA A 69 2.22 -4.43 11.99
N ARG A 70 3.15 -5.28 11.53
CA ARG A 70 3.07 -6.20 10.38
C ARG A 70 2.02 -7.29 10.61
N SER A 71 0.76 -6.94 10.82
CA SER A 71 -0.26 -7.84 11.39
C SER A 71 -0.74 -8.98 10.48
N GLY A 72 -0.16 -9.17 9.29
CA GLY A 72 -0.59 -10.22 8.35
C GLY A 72 0.46 -10.81 7.41
N ALA A 73 1.65 -10.22 7.24
CA ALA A 73 2.68 -10.79 6.36
C ALA A 73 3.32 -12.06 6.97
N ASP A 74 3.52 -12.06 8.28
CA ASP A 74 4.12 -13.20 9.01
C ASP A 74 3.22 -14.45 8.98
N ARG A 75 1.92 -14.30 8.70
CA ARG A 75 0.98 -15.44 8.55
C ARG A 75 0.94 -16.02 7.13
N VAL A 76 1.52 -15.35 6.13
CA VAL A 76 1.55 -15.91 4.76
C VAL A 76 2.72 -16.89 4.62
N GLU A 77 3.83 -16.67 5.31
CA GLU A 77 4.95 -17.63 5.34
C GLU A 77 4.63 -18.92 6.13
N GLU A 78 3.67 -18.89 7.06
CA GLU A 78 3.20 -20.08 7.80
C GLU A 78 2.17 -20.91 7.00
N VAL A 79 1.51 -20.31 5.99
CA VAL A 79 0.56 -21.00 5.11
C VAL A 79 1.34 -21.46 3.87
N GLY A 80 2.09 -22.55 4.02
CA GLY A 80 2.90 -23.15 2.96
C GLY A 80 2.10 -23.41 1.67
N VAL A 81 2.21 -22.47 0.73
CA VAL A 81 1.92 -22.63 -0.70
C VAL A 81 3.24 -22.47 -1.43
#